data_AF-A0A0V0GPL6-F1
#
_entry.id   AF-A0A0V0GPL6-F1
#
_cell.length_a   1.000
_cell.length_b   1.000
_cell.length_c   1.000
_cell.angle_alpha   90.00
_cell.angle_beta   90.00
_cell.angle_gamma   90.00
#
_symmetry.space_group_name_H-M   'P 1'
#
loop_
_entity.id
_entity.type
_entity.pdbx_description
1 polymer ?
#
loop_
_entity_poly.entity_id
_entity_poly.type
_entity_poly.pdbx_seq_one_letter_code
_entity_poly.pdbx_strand_id
1 'polypeptide(L)' 'MVVMLKEDIIRTVQVFHSNQVFEKSCNATFIVLLSKTSAADLKGYKPISFVGRVYKIIAKLLAERL' A
#
# COMPACT_ATOMS: atom_id res chain seq x y z
N MET A 1 11.39 1.73 -20.71
CA MET A 1 11.07 2.51 -19.49
C MET A 1 10.56 1.59 -18.37
N VAL A 2 11.33 0.56 -17.96
CA VAL A 2 10.96 -0.35 -16.83
C VAL A 2 12.20 -0.76 -15.99
N VAL A 3 13.37 -0.13 -16.19
CA VAL A 3 14.63 -0.65 -15.61
C VAL A 3 15.06 0.04 -14.30
N MET A 4 14.43 1.15 -13.88
CA MET A 4 14.85 1.88 -12.65
C MET A 4 14.11 1.50 -11.34
N LEU A 5 13.18 0.53 -11.36
CA LEU A 5 12.29 0.31 -10.22
C LEU A 5 13.02 -0.09 -8.90
N LYS A 6 14.11 -0.85 -8.97
CA LYS A 6 14.81 -1.35 -7.78
C LYS A 6 15.56 -0.25 -7.03
N GLU A 7 16.30 0.58 -7.75
CA GLU A 7 17.05 1.70 -7.17
C GLU A 7 16.10 2.74 -6.57
N ASP A 8 15.01 3.04 -7.27
CA ASP A 8 13.99 3.97 -6.79
C ASP A 8 13.31 3.49 -5.50
N ILE A 9 13.00 2.19 -5.40
CA ILE A 9 12.45 1.59 -4.18
C ILE A 9 13.46 1.67 -3.03
N ILE A 10 14.73 1.30 -3.26
CA ILE A 10 15.77 1.36 -2.23
C ILE A 10 15.95 2.80 -1.74
N ARG A 11 16.03 3.76 -2.66
CA ARG A 11 16.13 5.19 -2.33
C ARG A 11 14.92 5.65 -1.53
N THR A 12 13.71 5.25 -1.92
CA THR A 12 12.49 5.61 -1.20
C THR A 12 12.50 5.10 0.24
N VAL A 13 12.92 3.84 0.45
CA VAL A 13 13.04 3.26 1.80
C VAL A 13 14.10 3.98 2.62
N GLN A 14 15.25 4.34 2.03
CA GLN A 14 16.30 5.11 2.70
C GLN A 14 15.84 6.50 3.11
N VAL A 15 15.15 7.23 2.22
CA VAL A 15 14.59 8.55 2.52
C VAL A 15 13.56 8.45 3.63
N PHE A 16 12.67 7.46 3.58
CA PHE A 16 11.70 7.20 4.65
C PHE A 16 12.41 6.92 5.98
N HIS A 17 13.45 6.08 5.99
CA HIS A 17 14.18 5.74 7.21
C HIS A 17 14.90 6.95 7.82
N SER A 18 15.53 7.79 6.99
CA SER A 18 16.26 8.97 7.47
C SER A 18 15.35 10.10 7.93
N ASN A 19 14.27 10.36 7.18
CA ASN A 19 13.42 11.52 7.41
C ASN A 19 12.16 11.19 8.21
N GLN A 20 11.81 9.91 8.37
CA GLN A 20 10.55 9.43 8.95
C GLN A 20 9.29 10.01 8.26
N VAL A 21 9.46 10.47 7.00
CA VAL A 21 8.40 11.07 6.19
C VAL A 21 8.14 10.16 5.00
N PHE A 22 6.85 9.92 4.74
CA PHE A 22 6.39 9.19 3.59
C PHE A 22 5.59 10.12 2.66
N GLU A 23 5.85 10.01 1.36
CA GLU A 23 5.16 10.83 0.36
C GLU A 23 3.65 10.58 0.40
N LYS A 24 2.84 11.63 0.52
CA LYS A 24 1.38 11.51 0.74
C LYS A 24 0.69 10.80 -0.41
N SER A 25 1.18 11.00 -1.63
CA SER A 25 0.65 10.32 -2.83
C SER A 25 0.80 8.80 -2.74
N CYS A 26 1.79 8.29 -2.01
CA CYS A 26 2.02 6.87 -1.83
C CYS A 26 1.13 6.26 -0.73
N ASN A 27 0.47 7.08 0.09
CA ASN A 27 -0.54 6.65 1.08
C ASN A 27 -1.98 6.64 0.50
N ALA A 28 -2.13 6.86 -0.81
CA ALA A 28 -3.43 6.72 -1.46
C ALA A 28 -3.94 5.27 -1.34
N THR A 29 -5.12 5.12 -0.73
CA THR A 29 -5.79 3.84 -0.53
C THR A 29 -7.15 3.88 -1.21
N PHE A 30 -7.42 2.89 -2.05
CA PHE A 30 -8.74 2.67 -2.63
C PHE A 30 -9.45 1.58 -1.86
N ILE A 31 -10.70 1.81 -1.47
CA ILE A 31 -11.54 0.77 -0.87
C ILE A 31 -12.37 0.15 -1.99
N VAL A 32 -12.14 -1.14 -2.24
CA VAL A 32 -12.90 -1.91 -3.21
C VAL A 32 -13.88 -2.80 -2.44
N LEU A 33 -15.17 -2.71 -2.75
CA LEU A 33 -16.20 -3.55 -2.15
C LEU A 33 -16.39 -4.80 -3.02
N LEU A 34 -15.99 -5.96 -2.50
CA LEU A 34 -16.22 -7.24 -3.16
C LEU A 34 -17.49 -7.90 -2.63
N SER A 35 -18.41 -8.24 -3.54
CA SER A 35 -19.61 -9.00 -3.21
C SER A 35 -19.28 -10.48 -3.00
N LYS A 36 -19.88 -11.12 -2.00
CA LYS A 36 -19.69 -12.57 -1.72
C LYS A 36 -20.64 -13.46 -2.54
N THR A 37 -21.86 -12.97 -2.81
CA THR A 37 -22.98 -13.50 -3.62
C THR A 37 -23.93 -12.34 -3.85
N SER A 38 -24.89 -12.40 -4.81
CA SER A 38 -25.87 -11.32 -5.12
C SER A 38 -26.31 -10.54 -3.87
N ALA A 39 -25.59 -9.46 -3.57
CA ALA A 39 -25.67 -8.79 -2.29
C ALA A 39 -26.67 -7.66 -2.49
N ALA A 40 -27.86 -7.83 -1.92
CA ALA A 40 -28.91 -6.81 -1.98
C ALA A 40 -28.53 -5.57 -1.16
N ASP A 41 -27.73 -5.75 -0.10
CA ASP A 41 -27.34 -4.70 0.83
C ASP A 41 -25.82 -4.58 0.99
N LEU A 42 -25.35 -3.39 1.39
CA LEU A 42 -23.93 -3.09 1.67
C LEU A 42 -23.29 -4.04 2.70
N LYS A 43 -24.08 -4.65 3.58
CA LYS A 43 -23.62 -5.64 4.56
C LYS A 43 -23.09 -6.94 3.92
N GLY A 44 -23.50 -7.23 2.69
CA GLY A 44 -23.04 -8.40 1.92
C GLY A 44 -21.68 -8.22 1.23
N TYR A 45 -21.14 -6.99 1.25
CA TYR A 45 -19.86 -6.66 0.65
C TYR A 45 -18.72 -6.73 1.67
N LYS A 46 -17.57 -7.23 1.23
CA LYS A 46 -16.33 -7.20 1.98
C LYS A 46 -15.44 -6.08 1.44
N PRO A 47 -15.06 -5.08 2.26
CA PRO A 47 -14.09 -4.09 1.82
C PRO A 47 -12.70 -4.71 1.73
N ILE A 48 -12.00 -4.40 0.65
CA ILE A 48 -10.57 -4.67 0.47
C ILE A 48 -9.86 -3.33 0.26
N SER A 49 -8.85 -3.08 1.07
CA SER A 49 -7.96 -1.93 0.91
C SER A 49 -6.93 -2.22 -0.17
N PHE A 50 -7.08 -1.57 -1.31
CA PHE A 50 -6.08 -1.55 -2.37
C PHE A 50 -5.12 -0.39 -2.13
N VAL A 51 -4.01 -0.71 -1.47
CA VAL A 51 -2.91 0.23 -1.18
C VAL A 51 -1.76 0.01 -2.17
N GLY A 52 -1.07 1.09 -2.52
CA GLY A 52 0.10 1.07 -3.40
C GLY A 52 1.19 0.09 -2.95
N ARG A 53 1.92 -0.51 -3.91
CA ARG A 53 2.95 -1.52 -3.61
C ARG A 53 4.08 -0.99 -2.73
N VAL A 54 4.50 0.26 -2.90
CA VAL A 54 5.58 0.89 -2.11
C VAL A 54 5.18 0.96 -0.63
N TYR A 55 3.94 1.37 -0.33
CA TYR A 55 3.42 1.37 1.04
C TYR A 55 3.47 -0.04 1.65
N LYS A 56 3.04 -1.06 0.90
CA LYS A 56 3.09 -2.46 1.38
C LYS A 56 4.51 -2.93 1.70
N ILE A 57 5.50 -2.51 0.92
CA ILE A 57 6.91 -2.85 1.18
C ILE A 57 7.36 -2.25 2.52
N ILE A 58 7.12 -0.95 2.74
CA ILE A 58 7.51 -0.28 3.99
C ILE A 58 6.74 -0.85 5.18
N ALA A 59 5.43 -1.05 5.05
CA ALA A 59 4.62 -1.66 6.10
C ALA A 59 5.15 -3.04 6.51
N LYS A 60 5.56 -3.86 5.52
CA LYS A 60 6.19 -5.16 5.80
C LYS A 60 7.53 -5.00 6.51
N LEU A 61 8.41 -4.12 6.03
CA LEU A 61 9.70 -3.85 6.68
C LEU A 61 9.56 -3.37 8.14
N LEU A 62 8.53 -2.57 8.42
CA LEU A 62 8.23 -2.13 9.79
C LEU A 62 7.68 -3.28 10.64
N ALA A 63 6.80 -4.12 10.09
CA ALA A 63 6.25 -5.27 10.80
C ALA A 63 7.33 -6.30 11.16
N GLU A 64 8.35 -6.50 10.32
CA GLU A 64 9.50 -7.38 10.63
C GLU A 64 10.43 -6.83 11.73
N ARG A 65 10.30 -5.54 12.09
CA ARG A 65 11.06 -4.92 13.19
C ARG A 65 10.33 -4.98 14.53
N LEU A 66 9.04 -5.29 14.54
CA LEU A 66 8.19 -5.42 15.73
C LEU A 66 8.26 -6.85 16.27
#